data_AF-A0A812A257-F1
#
_entry.id   AF-A0A812A257-F1
#
_cell.length_a   1.000
_cell.length_b   1.000
_cell.length_c   1.000
_cell.angle_alpha   90.00
_cell.angle_beta   90.00
_cell.angle_gamma   90.00
#
_symmetry.space_group_name_H-M   'P 1'
#
loop_
_entity.id
_entity.type
_entity.pdbx_description
1 polymer ?
#
loop_
_entity_poly.entity_id
_entity_poly.type
_entity_poly.pdbx_seq_one_letter_code
_entity_poly.pdbx_strand_id
1 'polypeptide(L)'
;MTNVIGIVKAYITRVGEGPLPTELGGKIGDQIRENGGEYGTTTGRPRRCGWLDLPMLRKAINLNGYTQLILTKLDVLTKLSPVKLCTGYKLNGKILNYPPLQTYELAQAMPEYIELEGWDQDITNIHHYSELPGAARDYVQYIENVAKIPITSISLGAGREQTITKDCTTSLCRTAYSVCRDGSRLR
;
A
#
# COMPACT_ATOMS: atom_id res chain seq x y z
N MET A 1 7.38 12.29 21.01
CA MET A 1 7.39 12.10 19.54
C MET A 1 5.96 12.12 19.05
N THR A 2 5.69 12.83 17.96
CA THR A 2 4.36 12.89 17.32
C THR A 2 4.17 11.67 16.42
N ASN A 3 3.05 10.96 16.58
CA ASN A 3 2.68 9.86 15.68
C ASN A 3 2.19 10.46 14.35
N VAL A 4 2.84 10.10 13.24
CA VAL A 4 2.44 10.54 11.90
C VAL A 4 1.93 9.32 11.11
N ILE A 5 0.66 9.39 10.71
CA ILE A 5 -0.04 8.27 10.09
C ILE A 5 -0.12 8.49 8.58
N GLY A 6 0.43 7.57 7.81
CA GLY A 6 0.24 7.52 6.36
C GLY A 6 -0.99 6.67 6.00
N ILE A 7 -1.92 7.23 5.22
CA ILE A 7 -3.06 6.47 4.67
C ILE A 7 -2.69 6.02 3.26
N VAL A 8 -2.70 4.72 3.02
CA VAL A 8 -2.24 4.11 1.78
C VAL A 8 -3.32 3.14 1.29
N LYS A 9 -3.67 3.19 0.01
CA LYS A 9 -4.54 2.17 -0.60
C LYS A 9 -3.73 0.91 -0.89
N ALA A 10 -4.39 -0.24 -0.91
CA ALA A 10 -3.76 -1.50 -1.31
C ALA A 10 -3.31 -1.53 -2.78
N TYR A 11 -3.67 -0.53 -3.58
CA TYR A 11 -3.29 -0.33 -4.98
C TYR A 11 -3.16 1.18 -5.23
N ILE A 12 -2.62 1.59 -6.38
CA ILE A 12 -2.47 3.02 -6.69
C ILE A 12 -3.56 3.50 -7.63
N THR A 13 -3.97 4.75 -7.47
CA THR A 13 -4.89 5.43 -8.38
C THR A 13 -4.36 6.82 -8.73
N ARG A 14 -4.60 7.26 -9.97
CA ARG A 14 -4.27 8.61 -10.42
C ARG A 14 -5.45 9.26 -11.13
N VAL A 15 -5.65 10.54 -10.87
CA VAL A 15 -6.55 11.40 -11.64
C VAL A 15 -5.71 12.22 -12.60
N GLY A 16 -6.16 12.31 -13.85
CA GLY A 16 -5.53 13.13 -14.87
C GLY A 16 -4.21 12.58 -15.41
N GLU A 17 -3.45 13.49 -16.00
CA GLU A 17 -2.25 13.20 -16.80
C GLU A 17 -1.01 12.94 -15.94
N GLY A 18 0.02 12.45 -16.62
CA GLY A 18 1.35 12.20 -16.07
C GLY A 18 1.63 10.72 -15.78
N PRO A 19 2.89 10.38 -15.47
CA PRO A 19 3.32 9.00 -15.41
C PRO A 19 2.70 8.24 -14.25
N LEU A 20 2.30 7.01 -14.53
CA LEU A 20 1.89 6.02 -13.54
C LEU A 20 2.53 4.69 -13.97
N PRO A 21 3.79 4.42 -13.58
CA PRO A 21 4.53 3.26 -14.07
C PRO A 21 3.78 1.94 -13.88
N THR A 22 3.04 1.82 -12.78
CA THR A 22 2.29 0.62 -12.43
C THR A 22 0.86 0.59 -12.97
N GLU A 23 0.50 1.50 -13.89
CA GLU A 23 -0.83 1.57 -14.47
C GLU A 23 -1.23 0.24 -15.12
N LEU A 24 -2.48 -0.16 -14.87
CA LEU A 24 -3.09 -1.35 -15.41
C LEU A 24 -4.08 -0.98 -16.50
N GLY A 25 -3.86 -1.57 -17.67
CA GLY A 25 -4.84 -1.61 -18.76
C GLY A 25 -5.66 -2.91 -18.74
N GLY A 26 -6.74 -2.91 -19.52
CA GLY A 26 -7.57 -4.08 -19.75
C GLY A 26 -8.30 -4.57 -18.50
N LYS A 27 -8.70 -5.85 -18.53
CA LYS A 27 -9.66 -6.45 -17.58
C LYS A 27 -9.28 -6.27 -16.11
N ILE A 28 -7.99 -6.41 -15.75
CA ILE A 28 -7.56 -6.28 -14.35
C ILE A 28 -7.68 -4.84 -13.87
N GLY A 29 -7.24 -3.87 -14.70
CA GLY A 29 -7.36 -2.45 -14.36
C GLY A 29 -8.82 -2.02 -14.22
N ASP A 30 -9.69 -2.53 -15.10
CA ASP A 30 -11.13 -2.29 -15.04
C ASP A 30 -11.74 -2.93 -13.78
N GLN A 31 -11.39 -4.18 -13.45
CA GLN A 31 -11.89 -4.86 -12.26
C GLN A 31 -11.51 -4.12 -10.96
N ILE A 32 -10.26 -3.66 -10.83
CA ILE A 32 -9.83 -2.85 -9.67
C ILE A 32 -10.61 -1.53 -9.62
N ARG A 33 -10.85 -0.90 -10.78
CA ARG A 33 -11.60 0.35 -10.85
C ARG A 33 -13.05 0.17 -10.39
N GLU A 34 -13.72 -0.86 -10.89
CA GLU A 34 -15.12 -1.14 -10.56
C GLU A 34 -15.28 -1.53 -9.09
N ASN A 35 -14.49 -2.52 -8.63
CA ASN A 35 -14.50 -2.97 -7.24
C ASN A 35 -14.19 -1.81 -6.28
N GLY A 36 -13.26 -0.94 -6.66
CA GLY A 36 -12.86 0.21 -5.86
C GLY A 36 -13.79 1.42 -5.94
N GLY A 37 -14.78 1.44 -6.85
CA GLY A 37 -15.57 2.63 -7.14
C GLY A 37 -14.68 3.83 -7.52
N GLU A 38 -13.63 3.60 -8.29
CA GLU A 38 -12.59 4.59 -8.59
C GLU A 38 -13.00 5.53 -9.71
N TYR A 39 -14.00 6.35 -9.41
CA TYR A 39 -14.59 7.36 -10.27
C TYR A 39 -14.57 8.74 -9.61
N GLY A 40 -14.54 9.80 -10.43
CA GLY A 40 -14.77 11.15 -9.94
C GLY A 40 -16.20 11.31 -9.42
N THR A 41 -16.35 11.80 -8.19
CA THR A 41 -17.67 11.91 -7.53
C THR A 41 -18.65 12.83 -8.26
N THR A 42 -18.16 13.92 -8.84
CA THR A 42 -18.98 14.88 -9.61
C THR A 42 -19.06 14.54 -11.09
N THR A 43 -17.95 14.09 -11.67
CA THR A 43 -17.83 13.96 -13.14
C THR A 43 -18.08 12.55 -13.64
N GLY A 44 -18.07 11.55 -12.77
CA GLY A 44 -18.11 10.13 -13.14
C GLY A 44 -16.88 9.65 -13.92
N ARG A 45 -15.86 10.49 -14.12
CA ARG A 45 -14.70 10.10 -14.93
C ARG A 45 -13.91 8.99 -14.25
N PRO A 46 -13.50 7.93 -14.98
CA PRO A 46 -12.72 6.83 -14.43
C PRO A 46 -11.35 7.33 -13.98
N ARG A 47 -10.89 6.84 -12.83
CA ARG A 47 -9.49 7.01 -12.40
C ARG A 47 -8.63 5.92 -13.02
N ARG A 48 -7.38 6.28 -13.31
CA ARG A 48 -6.34 5.33 -13.71
C ARG A 48 -5.98 4.51 -12.48
N CYS A 49 -5.94 3.18 -12.63
CA CYS A 49 -5.66 2.24 -11.55
C CYS A 49 -4.38 1.48 -11.86
N GLY A 50 -3.62 1.12 -10.83
CA GLY A 50 -2.38 0.39 -10.98
C GLY A 50 -2.05 -0.43 -9.74
N TRP A 51 -1.10 -1.35 -9.86
CA TRP A 51 -0.56 -2.07 -8.69
C TRP A 51 0.11 -1.11 -7.71
N LEU A 52 0.15 -1.48 -6.42
CA LEU A 52 0.82 -0.65 -5.42
C LEU A 52 2.30 -0.50 -5.75
N ASP A 53 2.77 0.74 -5.61
CA ASP A 53 4.11 1.17 -5.98
C ASP A 53 4.95 1.43 -4.72
N LEU A 54 5.82 0.47 -4.38
CA LEU A 54 6.63 0.54 -3.17
C LEU A 54 7.76 1.59 -3.24
N PRO A 55 8.43 1.83 -4.39
CA PRO A 55 9.32 2.98 -4.54
C PRO A 55 8.63 4.32 -4.26
N MET A 56 7.42 4.56 -4.80
CA MET A 56 6.62 5.74 -4.49
C MET A 56 6.27 5.82 -2.99
N LEU A 57 5.83 4.72 -2.39
CA LEU A 57 5.51 4.66 -0.97
C LEU A 57 6.74 4.99 -0.11
N ARG A 58 7.92 4.47 -0.44
CA ARG A 58 9.18 4.78 0.25
C ARG A 58 9.50 6.27 0.20
N LYS A 59 9.29 6.90 -0.96
CA LYS A 59 9.43 8.37 -1.09
C LYS A 59 8.46 9.11 -0.18
N ALA A 60 7.19 8.70 -0.15
CA ALA A 60 6.20 9.33 0.71
C ALA A 60 6.54 9.19 2.20
N ILE A 61 6.99 8.00 2.63
CA ILE A 61 7.44 7.75 4.01
C ILE A 61 8.60 8.69 4.37
N ASN A 62 9.63 8.76 3.52
CA ASN A 62 10.82 9.57 3.79
C ASN A 62 10.52 11.08 3.84
N LEU A 63 9.61 11.57 2.98
CA LEU A 63 9.25 12.99 2.93
C LEU A 63 8.39 13.43 4.11
N ASN A 64 7.49 12.56 4.59
CA ASN A 64 6.52 12.92 5.61
C ASN A 64 6.88 12.41 7.01
N GLY A 65 7.89 11.54 7.14
CA GLY A 65 8.28 10.95 8.41
C GLY A 65 7.19 10.06 9.01
N TYR A 66 6.49 9.27 8.17
CA TYR A 66 5.43 8.37 8.65
C TYR A 66 5.97 7.37 9.66
N THR A 67 5.33 7.29 10.83
CA THR A 67 5.69 6.36 11.92
C THR A 67 4.83 5.10 11.89
N GLN A 68 3.67 5.16 11.22
CA GLN A 68 2.77 4.04 11.00
C GLN A 68 1.93 4.25 9.73
N LEU A 69 1.42 3.15 9.18
CA LEU A 69 0.55 3.14 8.01
C LEU A 69 -0.83 2.57 8.35
N ILE A 70 -1.84 3.10 7.68
CA ILE A 70 -3.16 2.49 7.54
C ILE A 70 -3.31 2.05 6.10
N LEU A 71 -3.50 0.74 5.88
CA LEU A 71 -3.78 0.19 4.56
C LEU A 71 -5.30 0.22 4.33
N THR A 72 -5.73 0.66 3.17
CA THR A 72 -7.17 0.81 2.87
C THR A 72 -7.53 0.08 1.59
N LYS A 73 -8.81 -0.29 1.46
CA LYS A 73 -9.35 -0.96 0.27
C LYS A 73 -8.65 -2.28 -0.07
N LEU A 74 -8.29 -3.08 0.94
CA LEU A 74 -7.70 -4.40 0.69
C LEU A 74 -8.70 -5.34 -0.01
N ASP A 75 -9.99 -5.19 0.31
CA ASP A 75 -11.11 -5.92 -0.26
C ASP A 75 -11.21 -5.82 -1.79
N VAL A 76 -10.77 -4.70 -2.37
CA VAL A 76 -10.77 -4.47 -3.82
C VAL A 76 -9.91 -5.48 -4.58
N LEU A 77 -8.89 -6.04 -3.93
CA LEU A 77 -7.98 -7.02 -4.53
C LEU A 77 -8.48 -8.47 -4.45
N THR A 78 -9.62 -8.70 -3.80
CA THR A 78 -10.23 -10.03 -3.70
C THR A 78 -10.61 -10.55 -5.09
N LYS A 79 -10.42 -11.86 -5.34
CA LYS A 79 -10.58 -12.53 -6.64
C LYS A 79 -9.58 -12.09 -7.72
N LEU A 80 -8.48 -11.45 -7.34
CA LEU A 80 -7.34 -11.22 -8.23
C LEU A 80 -6.20 -12.15 -7.83
N SER A 81 -5.76 -13.01 -8.76
CA SER A 81 -4.59 -13.85 -8.55
C SER A 81 -3.82 -14.01 -9.88
N PRO A 82 -2.51 -13.76 -9.90
CA PRO A 82 -1.69 -13.24 -8.80
C PRO A 82 -1.97 -11.75 -8.52
N VAL A 83 -1.65 -11.31 -7.30
CA VAL A 83 -1.59 -9.88 -6.93
C VAL A 83 -0.13 -9.42 -7.05
N LYS A 84 0.10 -8.26 -7.66
CA LYS A 84 1.48 -7.76 -7.88
C LYS A 84 1.80 -6.54 -7.04
N LEU A 85 3.07 -6.44 -6.64
CA LEU A 85 3.66 -5.27 -5.99
C LEU A 85 4.87 -4.80 -6.79
N CYS A 86 4.90 -3.52 -7.14
CA CYS A 86 6.08 -2.94 -7.76
C CYS A 86 7.15 -2.72 -6.69
N THR A 87 8.30 -3.37 -6.85
CA THR A 87 9.42 -3.34 -5.89
C THR A 87 10.55 -2.43 -6.32
N GLY A 88 10.56 -2.05 -7.60
CA GLY A 88 11.57 -1.19 -8.19
C GLY A 88 11.21 -0.84 -9.61
N TYR A 89 12.08 -0.09 -10.26
CA TYR A 89 11.97 0.26 -11.66
C TYR A 89 13.22 -0.13 -12.42
N LYS A 90 13.05 -0.53 -13.67
CA LYS A 90 14.12 -0.59 -14.65
C LYS A 90 14.10 0.69 -15.49
N LEU A 91 15.21 1.43 -15.48
CA LEU A 91 15.39 2.64 -16.27
C LEU A 91 16.81 2.68 -16.83
N ASN A 92 16.96 2.81 -18.15
CA ASN A 92 18.26 2.86 -18.83
C ASN A 92 19.21 1.70 -18.44
N GLY A 93 18.64 0.50 -18.32
CA GLY A 93 19.38 -0.71 -17.93
C GLY A 93 19.73 -0.82 -16.44
N LYS A 94 19.38 0.17 -15.61
CA LYS A 94 19.61 0.18 -14.16
C LYS A 94 18.34 -0.15 -13.39
N ILE A 95 18.50 -0.86 -12.28
CA ILE A 95 17.42 -1.11 -11.32
C ILE A 95 17.44 0.00 -10.27
N LEU A 96 16.28 0.62 -10.06
CA LEU A 96 16.04 1.69 -9.10
C LEU A 96 15.05 1.19 -8.05
N ASN A 97 15.39 1.35 -6.77
CA ASN A 97 14.50 1.06 -5.63
C ASN A 97 13.83 2.32 -5.05
N TYR A 98 14.05 3.45 -5.70
CA TYR A 98 13.49 4.76 -5.40
C TYR A 98 13.15 5.44 -6.73
N PRO A 99 12.08 6.24 -6.80
CA PRO A 99 11.73 6.89 -8.05
C PRO A 99 12.77 7.88 -8.55
N PRO A 100 12.95 7.98 -9.87
CA PRO A 100 13.75 9.04 -10.44
C PRO A 100 13.18 10.42 -10.07
N LEU A 101 14.06 11.42 -10.05
CA LEU A 101 13.67 12.78 -9.69
C LEU A 101 12.87 13.46 -10.79
N GLN A 102 13.20 13.16 -12.05
CA GLN A 102 12.59 13.80 -13.19
C GLN A 102 11.33 13.07 -13.65
N THR A 103 10.28 13.82 -13.95
CA THR A 103 8.99 13.27 -14.42
C THR A 103 9.14 12.48 -15.72
N TYR A 104 9.99 12.93 -16.64
CA TYR A 104 10.21 12.22 -17.92
C TYR A 104 10.92 10.88 -17.71
N GLU A 105 11.83 10.79 -16.74
CA GLU A 105 12.48 9.53 -16.36
C GLU A 105 11.47 8.57 -15.72
N LEU A 106 10.59 9.07 -14.86
CA LEU A 106 9.50 8.27 -14.28
C LEU A 106 8.54 7.75 -15.37
N ALA A 107 8.32 8.53 -16.44
CA ALA A 107 7.50 8.09 -17.57
C ALA A 107 8.13 6.95 -18.40
N GLN A 108 9.45 6.83 -18.36
CA GLN A 108 10.20 5.77 -19.05
C GLN A 108 10.51 4.58 -18.14
N ALA A 109 10.26 4.71 -16.85
CA ALA A 109 10.55 3.71 -15.85
C ALA A 109 9.62 2.50 -16.02
N MET A 110 10.20 1.32 -16.25
CA MET A 110 9.44 0.07 -16.33
C MET A 110 9.33 -0.55 -14.93
N PRO A 111 8.13 -0.84 -14.41
CA PRO A 111 7.98 -1.42 -13.08
C PRO A 111 8.48 -2.86 -13.04
N GLU A 112 9.21 -3.19 -11.98
CA GLU A 112 9.63 -4.55 -11.65
C GLU A 112 8.71 -5.08 -10.53
N TYR A 113 8.05 -6.20 -10.80
CA TYR A 113 7.05 -6.77 -9.90
C TYR A 113 7.56 -7.98 -9.16
N ILE A 114 7.08 -8.14 -7.94
CA ILE A 114 6.87 -9.48 -7.39
C ILE A 114 5.41 -9.89 -7.56
N GLU A 115 5.19 -11.19 -7.64
CA GLU A 115 3.86 -11.79 -7.68
C GLU A 115 3.62 -12.50 -6.35
N LEU A 116 2.49 -12.19 -5.73
CA LEU A 116 2.00 -12.84 -4.52
C LEU A 116 0.72 -13.58 -4.88
N GLU A 117 0.46 -14.66 -4.16
CA GLU A 117 -0.82 -15.36 -4.28
C GLU A 117 -1.97 -14.39 -3.94
N GLY A 118 -3.06 -14.51 -4.70
CA GLY A 118 -4.31 -13.82 -4.41
C GLY A 118 -5.15 -14.56 -3.38
N TRP A 119 -6.33 -14.01 -3.11
CA TRP A 119 -7.35 -14.64 -2.26
C TRP A 119 -8.74 -14.46 -2.88
N ASP A 120 -9.58 -15.48 -2.73
CA ASP A 120 -10.95 -15.49 -3.26
C ASP A 120 -12.01 -15.24 -2.17
N GLN A 121 -11.62 -15.44 -0.90
CA GLN A 121 -12.52 -15.29 0.25
C GLN A 121 -12.94 -13.83 0.42
N ASP A 122 -14.22 -13.61 0.66
CA ASP A 122 -14.73 -12.31 1.07
C ASP A 122 -14.18 -11.94 2.45
N ILE A 123 -13.51 -10.79 2.53
CA ILE A 123 -12.87 -10.28 3.74
C ILE A 123 -13.64 -9.11 4.36
N THR A 124 -14.76 -8.69 3.78
CA THR A 124 -15.47 -7.45 4.14
C THR A 124 -16.11 -7.46 5.53
N ASN A 125 -16.35 -8.65 6.10
CA ASN A 125 -16.95 -8.87 7.43
C ASN A 125 -15.97 -9.45 8.46
N ILE A 126 -14.66 -9.36 8.20
CA ILE A 126 -13.63 -9.79 9.15
C ILE A 126 -13.40 -8.71 10.22
N HIS A 127 -13.21 -9.13 11.47
CA HIS A 127 -13.01 -8.22 12.60
C HIS A 127 -11.62 -8.33 13.23
N HIS A 128 -10.90 -9.44 13.00
CA HIS A 128 -9.57 -9.67 13.52
C HIS A 128 -8.56 -9.97 12.41
N TYR A 129 -7.36 -9.41 12.52
CA TYR A 129 -6.28 -9.62 11.54
C TYR A 129 -5.95 -11.10 11.31
N SER A 130 -6.06 -11.94 12.36
CA SER A 130 -5.81 -13.38 12.28
C SER A 130 -6.80 -14.13 11.39
N GLU A 131 -7.98 -13.58 11.13
CA GLU A 131 -9.02 -14.19 10.30
C GLU A 131 -8.79 -13.94 8.80
N LEU A 132 -7.89 -13.00 8.44
CA LEU A 132 -7.55 -12.76 7.05
C LEU A 132 -6.93 -14.02 6.41
N PRO A 133 -7.26 -14.31 5.13
CA PRO A 133 -6.59 -15.34 4.35
C PRO A 133 -5.06 -15.21 4.42
N GLY A 134 -4.34 -16.34 4.40
CA GLY A 134 -2.87 -16.34 4.45
C GLY A 134 -2.25 -15.41 3.41
N ALA A 135 -2.69 -15.54 2.15
CA ALA A 135 -2.26 -14.69 1.05
C ALA A 135 -2.48 -13.18 1.29
N ALA A 136 -3.62 -12.80 1.89
CA ALA A 136 -3.91 -11.41 2.24
C ALA A 136 -2.98 -10.90 3.35
N ARG A 137 -2.68 -11.74 4.35
CA ARG A 137 -1.70 -11.40 5.39
C ARG A 137 -0.29 -11.28 4.83
N ASP A 138 0.10 -12.16 3.90
CA ASP A 138 1.39 -12.12 3.22
C ASP A 138 1.56 -10.84 2.39
N TYR A 139 0.50 -10.40 1.71
CA TYR A 139 0.46 -9.11 1.02
C TYR A 139 0.77 -7.93 1.95
N VAL A 140 0.07 -7.86 3.09
CA VAL A 140 0.28 -6.83 4.11
C VAL A 140 1.69 -6.90 4.68
N GLN A 141 2.15 -8.11 5.03
CA GLN A 141 3.46 -8.33 5.63
C GLN A 141 4.59 -7.95 4.67
N TYR A 142 4.43 -8.21 3.38
CA TYR A 142 5.40 -7.82 2.36
C TYR A 142 5.55 -6.29 2.28
N ILE A 143 4.43 -5.56 2.27
CA ILE A 143 4.45 -4.09 2.28
C ILE A 143 5.18 -3.57 3.52
N GLU A 144 4.88 -4.07 4.72
CA GLU A 144 5.59 -3.68 5.96
C GLU A 144 7.09 -3.97 5.87
N ASN A 145 7.47 -5.14 5.35
CA ASN A 145 8.86 -5.55 5.24
C ASN A 145 9.67 -4.63 4.31
N VAL A 146 9.05 -4.13 3.24
CA VAL A 146 9.72 -3.22 2.29
C VAL A 146 9.67 -1.77 2.79
N ALA A 147 8.54 -1.34 3.34
CA ALA A 147 8.31 0.01 3.86
C ALA A 147 9.09 0.28 5.15
N LYS A 148 9.41 -0.76 5.93
CA LYS A 148 10.04 -0.68 7.27
C LYS A 148 9.23 0.15 8.27
N ILE A 149 7.93 0.29 8.03
CA ILE A 149 6.96 0.99 8.88
C ILE A 149 5.80 0.04 9.15
N PRO A 150 5.30 -0.06 10.39
CA PRO A 150 4.18 -0.94 10.71
C PRO A 150 2.88 -0.46 10.07
N ILE A 151 2.09 -1.42 9.57
CA ILE A 151 0.68 -1.25 9.24
C ILE A 151 -0.12 -1.60 10.49
N THR A 152 -0.76 -0.60 11.09
CA THR A 152 -1.48 -0.75 12.38
C THR A 152 -2.98 -0.92 12.20
N SER A 153 -3.51 -0.57 11.02
CA SER A 153 -4.93 -0.73 10.71
C SER A 153 -5.14 -1.02 9.23
N ILE A 154 -6.18 -1.78 8.93
CA ILE A 154 -6.52 -2.22 7.58
C ILE A 154 -8.02 -2.03 7.35
N SER A 155 -8.40 -1.29 6.31
CA SER A 155 -9.78 -1.18 5.84
C SER A 155 -10.08 -2.26 4.80
N LEU A 156 -11.16 -2.98 5.05
CA LEU A 156 -11.70 -4.12 4.28
C LEU A 156 -13.03 -3.76 3.59
N GLY A 157 -13.34 -2.46 3.50
CA GLY A 157 -14.57 -1.96 2.88
C GLY A 157 -14.76 -0.46 3.11
N ALA A 158 -15.91 0.04 2.66
CA ALA A 158 -16.29 1.46 2.74
C ALA A 158 -16.92 1.85 4.10
N GLY A 159 -17.48 0.88 4.83
CA GLY A 159 -18.04 1.08 6.16
C GLY A 159 -16.99 1.43 7.19
N ARG A 160 -17.35 2.20 8.22
CA ARG A 160 -16.41 2.62 9.28
C ARG A 160 -16.00 1.43 10.15
N GLU A 161 -16.93 0.53 10.39
CA GLU A 161 -16.81 -0.74 11.09
C GLU A 161 -15.95 -1.77 10.34
N GLN A 162 -15.74 -1.58 9.03
CA GLN A 162 -14.94 -2.46 8.18
C GLN A 162 -13.44 -2.12 8.24
N THR A 163 -12.97 -1.65 9.40
CA THR A 163 -11.56 -1.37 9.67
C THR A 163 -11.10 -2.19 10.85
N ILE A 164 -10.11 -3.05 10.63
CA ILE A 164 -9.51 -3.90 11.66
C ILE A 164 -8.19 -3.31 12.16
N THR A 165 -7.90 -3.53 13.43
CA THR A 165 -6.59 -3.20 14.03
C THR A 165 -5.66 -4.41 13.90
N LYS A 166 -4.37 -4.12 13.68
CA LYS A 166 -3.31 -5.13 13.68
C LYS A 166 -2.34 -4.78 14.80
N ASP A 167 -2.23 -5.67 15.77
CA ASP A 167 -1.28 -5.50 16.86
C ASP A 167 0.15 -5.47 16.31
N CYS A 168 0.91 -4.46 16.72
CA CYS A 168 2.27 -4.26 16.27
C CYS A 168 3.22 -5.18 17.04
N THR A 169 3.25 -6.46 16.69
CA THR A 169 4.08 -7.50 17.31
C THR A 169 5.50 -7.58 16.75
N THR A 170 5.80 -6.86 15.67
CA THR A 170 7.10 -6.90 14.99
C THR A 170 8.16 -6.08 15.73
N SER A 171 9.42 -6.51 15.63
CA SER A 171 10.61 -5.79 16.14
C SER A 171 10.71 -4.32 15.69
N LEU A 172 10.04 -3.95 14.59
CA LEU A 172 9.88 -2.59 14.07
C LEU A 172 9.21 -1.63 15.07
N CYS A 173 8.38 -2.12 15.99
CA CYS A 173 7.74 -1.29 17.03
C CYS A 173 8.70 -0.85 18.13
N ARG A 174 9.73 -1.66 18.44
CA ARG A 174 10.59 -1.46 19.61
C ARG A 174 11.48 -0.21 19.48
N THR A 175 11.79 0.23 18.27
CA THR A 175 12.54 1.48 18.04
C THR A 175 11.68 2.72 18.29
N ALA A 176 10.35 2.64 18.09
CA ALA A 176 9.43 3.74 18.36
C ALA A 176 8.93 3.78 19.81
N TYR A 177 8.80 2.63 20.47
CA TYR A 177 8.24 2.52 21.83
C TYR A 177 9.26 2.51 22.98
N SER A 178 10.53 2.12 22.76
CA SER A 178 11.53 2.03 23.85
C SER A 178 11.96 3.39 24.41
N VAL A 179 11.93 4.45 23.60
CA VAL A 179 12.24 5.82 24.04
C VAL A 179 11.17 6.37 25.01
N CYS A 180 9.96 5.82 24.99
CA CYS A 180 8.86 6.32 25.82
C CYS A 180 8.78 5.70 27.23
N ARG A 181 9.54 4.63 27.55
CA ARG A 181 9.52 4.00 28.89
C ARG A 181 10.63 4.45 29.84
N ASP A 182 11.74 4.97 29.32
CA ASP A 182 12.87 5.41 30.17
C ASP A 182 12.83 6.91 30.55
N GLY A 183 11.63 7.49 30.62
CA GLY A 183 11.39 8.82 31.18
C GLY A 183 11.58 8.92 32.71
N SER A 184 12.27 7.97 33.34
CA SER A 184 12.54 8.00 34.78
C SER A 184 13.93 7.45 35.11
N ARG A 185 14.96 8.27 34.85
CA ARG A 185 16.15 8.49 35.69
C ARG A 185 17.30 9.01 34.84
N LEU A 186 17.45 10.33 34.77
CA LEU A 186 18.77 10.95 34.75
C LEU A 186 18.73 12.09 35.78
N ARG A 187 19.36 11.82 36.92
CA ARG A 187 20.03 12.84 37.73
C ARG A 187 21.30 13.25 37.01
#